data_AF-A0A958DXR9-F1
#
_entry.id   AF-A0A958DXR9-F1
#
_cell.length_a   1.000
_cell.length_b   1.000
_cell.length_c   1.000
_cell.angle_alpha   90.00
_cell.angle_beta   90.00
_cell.angle_gamma   90.00
#
_symmetry.space_group_name_H-M   'P 1'
#
loop_
_entity.id
_entity.type
_entity.pdbx_description
1 polymer ?
#
loop_
_entity_poly.entity_id
_entity_poly.type
_entity_poly.pdbx_seq_one_letter_code
_entity_poly.pdbx_strand_id
1 'polypeptide(L)'
;MKKLPIKLTLLIFLLALLSGFYLKIPMMENFIRAFIVYVIFSVLILLVYILHNQSAYNMLKSELNKQHQVSKKGAEKSVTGESTK
;
A
#
# COMPACT_ATOMS: atom_id res chain seq x y z
N MET A 1 -2.23 10.85 -9.33
CA MET A 1 -3.47 10.09 -9.04
C MET A 1 -3.70 9.83 -7.54
N LYS A 2 -3.39 10.78 -6.63
CA LYS A 2 -3.40 10.55 -5.17
C LYS A 2 -4.81 10.54 -4.52
N LYS A 3 -5.85 10.96 -5.24
CA LYS A 3 -7.25 11.03 -4.76
C LYS A 3 -8.10 9.80 -5.11
N LEU A 4 -7.52 8.84 -5.83
CA LEU A 4 -8.21 7.62 -6.26
C LEU A 4 -8.81 6.81 -5.10
N PRO A 5 -8.10 6.61 -3.96
CA PRO A 5 -8.63 5.80 -2.86
C PRO A 5 -9.86 6.46 -2.22
N ILE A 6 -9.83 7.79 -2.07
CA ILE A 6 -10.92 8.57 -1.48
C ILE A 6 -12.17 8.55 -2.37
N LYS A 7 -11.99 8.67 -3.69
CA LYS A 7 -13.12 8.57 -4.63
C LYS A 7 -13.74 7.18 -4.61
N LEU A 8 -12.92 6.13 -4.50
CA LEU A 8 -13.38 4.75 -4.44
C LEU A 8 -14.16 4.47 -3.15
N THR A 9 -13.65 4.89 -1.99
CA THR A 9 -14.37 4.71 -0.72
C THR A 9 -15.69 5.47 -0.68
N LEU A 10 -15.73 6.70 -1.22
CA LEU A 10 -16.97 7.48 -1.31
C LEU A 10 -17.99 6.81 -2.25
N LEU A 11 -17.54 6.25 -3.37
CA LEU A 11 -18.41 5.51 -4.29
C LEU A 11 -19.00 4.26 -3.61
N ILE A 12 -18.18 3.50 -2.87
CA ILE A 12 -18.63 2.32 -2.12
C ILE A 12 -19.66 2.71 -1.06
N PHE A 13 -19.44 3.84 -0.35
CA PHE A 13 -20.41 4.38 0.59
C PHE A 13 -21.75 4.72 -0.09
N LEU A 14 -21.70 5.37 -1.25
CA LEU A 14 -22.90 5.72 -2.01
C LEU A 14 -23.67 4.47 -2.47
N LEU A 15 -22.96 3.43 -2.94
CA LEU A 15 -23.56 2.13 -3.30
C LEU A 15 -24.17 1.42 -2.10
N ALA A 16 -23.53 1.48 -0.93
CA ALA A 16 -24.06 0.91 0.32
C ALA A 16 -25.34 1.63 0.79
N LEU A 17 -25.38 2.95 0.64
CA LEU A 17 -26.58 3.77 0.89
C LEU A 17 -27.72 3.42 -0.08
N LEU A 18 -27.44 3.40 -1.39
CA LEU A 18 -28.44 3.06 -2.42
C LEU A 18 -29.01 1.66 -2.22
N SER A 19 -28.16 0.69 -1.90
CA SER A 19 -28.61 -0.69 -1.67
C SER A 19 -29.51 -0.83 -0.45
N GLY A 20 -29.37 0.01 0.58
CA GLY A 20 -30.32 -0.01 1.70
C GLY A 20 -31.64 0.68 1.42
N PHE A 21 -31.67 1.68 0.52
CA PHE A 21 -32.93 2.22 0.01
C PHE A 21 -33.70 1.16 -0.78
N TYR A 22 -33.02 0.33 -1.58
CA TYR A 22 -33.64 -0.78 -2.30
C TYR A 22 -34.30 -1.81 -1.35
N LEU A 23 -33.67 -2.07 -0.21
CA LEU A 23 -34.16 -2.99 0.81
C LEU A 23 -35.25 -2.39 1.73
N LYS A 24 -35.69 -1.15 1.48
CA LYS A 24 -36.67 -0.42 2.31
C LYS A 24 -36.30 -0.37 3.80
N ILE A 25 -35.00 -0.35 4.10
CA ILE A 25 -34.50 -0.24 5.46
C ILE A 25 -34.80 1.17 5.99
N PRO A 26 -35.20 1.33 7.27
CA PRO A 26 -35.35 2.64 7.89
C PRO A 26 -34.11 3.52 7.68
N MET A 27 -34.32 4.81 7.44
CA MET A 27 -33.27 5.78 7.05
C MET A 27 -32.05 5.73 7.97
N MET A 28 -32.26 5.73 9.30
CA MET A 28 -31.18 5.69 10.28
C MET A 28 -30.39 4.38 10.26
N GLU A 29 -31.08 3.24 10.15
CA GLU A 29 -30.43 1.92 10.07
C GLU A 29 -29.63 1.77 8.77
N ASN A 30 -30.15 2.29 7.65
CA ASN A 30 -29.42 2.32 6.39
C ASN A 30 -28.14 3.17 6.52
N PHE A 31 -28.22 4.32 7.18
CA PHE A 31 -27.08 5.21 7.40
C PHE A 31 -25.99 4.53 8.24
N ILE A 32 -26.38 3.89 9.34
CA ILE A 32 -25.47 3.11 10.20
C ILE A 32 -24.81 1.99 9.38
N ARG A 33 -25.60 1.22 8.61
CA ARG A 33 -25.08 0.14 7.77
C ARG A 33 -24.08 0.66 6.75
N ALA A 34 -24.41 1.72 6.02
CA ALA A 34 -23.53 2.30 5.02
C ALA A 34 -22.24 2.85 5.66
N PHE A 35 -22.34 3.46 6.84
CA PHE A 35 -21.18 3.92 7.61
C PHE A 35 -20.27 2.76 8.02
N ILE A 36 -20.81 1.65 8.52
CA ILE A 36 -20.04 0.46 8.86
C ILE A 36 -19.30 -0.08 7.63
N VAL A 37 -19.99 -0.21 6.50
CA VAL A 37 -19.38 -0.66 5.24
C VAL A 37 -18.23 0.28 4.83
N TYR A 38 -18.43 1.59 4.91
CA TYR A 38 -17.40 2.58 4.61
C TYR A 38 -16.16 2.45 5.51
N VAL A 39 -16.35 2.26 6.81
CA VAL A 39 -15.24 2.09 7.77
C VAL A 39 -14.45 0.82 7.44
N ILE A 40 -15.11 -0.32 7.20
CA ILE A 40 -14.46 -1.58 6.85
C ILE A 40 -13.61 -1.41 5.59
N PHE A 41 -14.17 -0.82 4.53
CA PHE A 41 -13.43 -0.60 3.29
C PHE A 41 -12.27 0.40 3.44
N SER A 42 -12.41 1.41 4.30
CA SER A 42 -11.33 2.35 4.60
C SER A 42 -10.15 1.64 5.26
N VAL A 43 -10.41 0.73 6.21
CA VAL A 43 -9.36 -0.09 6.85
C VAL A 43 -8.70 -1.01 5.83
N LEU A 44 -9.47 -1.70 4.97
CA LEU A 44 -8.91 -2.58 3.94
C LEU A 44 -7.98 -1.83 2.97
N ILE A 45 -8.39 -0.64 2.53
CA ILE A 45 -7.58 0.18 1.62
C ILE A 45 -6.30 0.66 2.32
N LEU A 46 -6.37 1.05 3.59
CA LEU A 46 -5.19 1.40 4.37
C LEU A 46 -4.21 0.21 4.48
N LEU A 47 -4.74 -1.00 4.69
CA LEU A 47 -3.95 -2.23 4.80
C LEU A 47 -3.25 -2.56 3.48
N VAL A 48 -3.94 -2.44 2.34
CA VAL A 48 -3.35 -2.56 1.00
C VAL A 48 -2.24 -1.50 0.81
N TYR A 49 -2.47 -0.26 1.24
CA TYR A 49 -1.48 0.80 1.12
C TYR A 49 -0.21 0.52 1.93
N ILE A 50 -0.38 0.00 3.16
CA ILE A 50 0.74 -0.42 4.03
C ILE A 50 1.52 -1.55 3.37
N LEU A 51 0.85 -2.58 2.86
CA LEU A 51 1.49 -3.71 2.17
C LEU A 51 2.28 -3.23 0.94
N HIS A 52 1.69 -2.34 0.14
CA HIS A 52 2.35 -1.77 -1.04
C HIS A 52 3.58 -0.94 -0.65
N ASN A 53 3.49 -0.18 0.44
CA ASN A 53 4.60 0.62 0.95
C ASN A 53 5.72 -0.26 1.53
N GLN A 54 5.39 -1.34 2.24
CA GLN A 54 6.37 -2.34 2.70
C GLN A 54 7.07 -3.05 1.54
N SER A 55 6.32 -3.41 0.49
CA SER A 55 6.89 -4.03 -0.72
C SER A 55 7.91 -3.11 -1.38
N ALA A 56 7.58 -1.82 -1.55
CA ALA A 56 8.52 -0.82 -2.09
C ALA A 56 9.75 -0.65 -1.19
N TYR A 57 9.57 -0.61 0.14
CA TYR A 57 10.67 -0.52 1.09
C TYR A 57 11.61 -1.72 1.02
N ASN A 58 11.08 -2.93 0.89
CA ASN A 58 11.87 -4.15 0.77
C ASN A 58 12.66 -4.20 -0.54
N MET A 59 12.07 -3.72 -1.63
CA MET A 59 12.74 -3.61 -2.92
C MET A 59 13.93 -2.64 -2.85
N LEU A 60 13.70 -1.43 -2.33
CA LEU A 60 14.74 -0.42 -2.09
C LEU A 60 15.86 -0.92 -1.17
N LYS A 61 15.51 -1.61 -0.09
CA LYS A 61 16.49 -2.22 0.83
C LYS A 61 17.34 -3.29 0.13
N SER A 62 16.74 -4.08 -0.77
CA SER A 62 17.47 -5.10 -1.53
C SER A 62 18.46 -4.50 -2.52
N GLU A 63 18.11 -3.39 -3.17
CA GLU A 63 19.01 -2.66 -4.09
C GLU A 63 20.17 -2.00 -3.34
N LEU A 64 19.90 -1.39 -2.18
CA LEU A 64 20.93 -0.80 -1.33
C LEU A 64 21.96 -1.84 -0.85
N ASN A 65 21.48 -3.03 -0.44
CA ASN A 65 22.37 -4.13 -0.04
C ASN A 65 23.19 -4.69 -1.21
N LYS A 66 22.62 -4.74 -2.42
CA LYS A 66 23.38 -5.12 -3.62
C LYS A 66 24.49 -4.12 -3.93
N GLN A 67 24.22 -2.82 -3.84
CA GLN A 67 25.26 -1.79 -4.01
C GLN A 67 26.37 -1.89 -2.97
N HIS A 68 26.05 -2.12 -1.70
CA HIS A 68 27.06 -2.29 -0.65
C HIS A 68 27.95 -3.53 -0.86
N GLN A 69 27.40 -4.64 -1.39
CA GLN A 69 28.20 -5.83 -1.70
C GLN A 69 29.11 -5.64 -2.92
N VAL A 70 28.64 -4.93 -3.95
CA VAL A 70 29.46 -4.60 -5.14
C VAL A 70 30.61 -3.66 -4.75
N SER A 71 30.35 -2.68 -3.88
CA SER A 71 31.40 -1.76 -3.38
C SER A 71 32.48 -2.49 -2.57
N LYS A 72 32.12 -3.54 -1.79
CA LYS A 72 33.10 -4.36 -1.05
C LYS A 72 33.92 -5.28 -1.95
N LYS A 73 33.28 -5.93 -2.94
CA LYS A 73 34.00 -6.77 -3.93
C LYS A 73 34.93 -5.96 -4.86
N GLY A 74 34.56 -4.72 -5.19
CA GLY A 74 35.41 -3.82 -5.99
C GLY A 74 36.66 -3.39 -5.22
N ALA A 75 36.53 -3.10 -3.92
CA ALA A 75 37.66 -2.76 -3.07
C ALA A 75 38.65 -3.92 -2.90
N GLU A 76 38.17 -5.14 -2.63
CA GLU A 76 39.03 -6.34 -2.52
C GLU A 76 39.83 -6.61 -3.79
N LYS A 77 39.21 -6.53 -4.98
CA LYS A 77 39.91 -6.76 -6.26
C LYS A 77 40.97 -5.71 -6.58
N SER A 78 40.83 -4.47 -6.10
CA SER A 78 41.85 -3.44 -6.32
C SER A 78 43.09 -3.65 -5.44
N VAL A 79 42.90 -4.17 -4.22
CA VAL A 79 44.02 -4.39 -3.27
C VAL A 79 44.83 -5.65 -3.63
N THR A 80 44.24 -6.64 -4.29
CA THR A 80 44.98 -7.86 -4.70
C THR A 80 45.71 -7.75 -6.04
N GLY A 81 45.49 -6.68 -6.81
CA GLY A 81 46.10 -6.49 -8.14
C GLY A 81 47.43 -5.73 -8.16
N GLU A 82 47.83 -5.12 -7.04
CA GLU A 82 48.96 -4.17 -6.98
C GLU A 82 50.15 -4.69 -6.16
N SER A 83 50.27 -6.01 -6.00
CA SER A 83 51.42 -6.64 -5.31
C SER A 83 51.93 -7.86 -6.07
N THR A 84 52.11 -7.70 -7.39
CA THR A 84 52.86 -8.64 -8.23
C THR A 84 53.36 -7.92 -9.47
N LYS A 85 54.34 -7.03 -9.29
CA LYS A 85 55.34 -6.69 -10.31
C LYS A 85 56.54 -6.00 -9.69
#